data_AF-K6YMG8-F1
#
_entry.id   AF-K6YMG8-F1
#
_cell.length_a   1.000
_cell.length_b   1.000
_cell.length_c   1.000
_cell.angle_alpha   90.00
_cell.angle_beta   90.00
_cell.angle_gamma   90.00
#
_symmetry.space_group_name_H-M   'P 1'
#
loop_
_entity.id
_entity.type
_entity.pdbx_description
1 polymer ?
#
loop_
_entity_poly.entity_id
_entity_poly.type
_entity_poly.pdbx_seq_one_letter_code
_entity_poly.pdbx_strand_id
1 'polypeptide(L)'
;MENLRIVILLAGCVFILIGYLRFITDEKGKVNLNNYRFTGGLGLVISGLLQGTCELFSGDLSKNAFSALAIYFGALLFYFSFSILK
;
A
#
# COMPACT_ATOMS: atom_id res chain seq x y z
N MET A 1 -0.86 24.76 10.68
CA MET A 1 -0.58 23.32 10.91
C MET A 1 -1.65 22.42 10.31
N GLU A 2 -2.93 22.79 10.41
CA GLU A 2 -4.05 21.97 9.91
C GLU A 2 -4.01 21.65 8.41
N ASN A 3 -3.73 22.64 7.54
CA ASN A 3 -3.59 22.40 6.10
C ASN A 3 -2.45 21.41 5.76
N LEU A 4 -1.31 21.51 6.47
CA LEU A 4 -0.18 20.59 6.29
C LEU A 4 -0.54 19.17 6.74
N ARG A 5 -1.27 19.03 7.85
CA ARG A 5 -1.81 17.74 8.31
C ARG A 5 -2.74 17.11 7.27
N ILE A 6 -3.65 17.89 6.69
CA ILE A 6 -4.58 17.40 5.66
C ILE A 6 -3.81 16.92 4.42
N VAL A 7 -2.80 17.68 3.97
CA VAL A 7 -1.97 17.29 2.82
C VAL A 7 -1.21 15.99 3.08
N ILE A 8 -0.60 15.83 4.27
CA ILE A 8 0.12 14.60 4.62
C ILE A 8 -0.84 13.41 4.71
N LEU A 9 -2.05 13.61 5.26
CA LEU A 9 -3.07 12.57 5.35
C LEU A 9 -3.55 12.14 3.97
N LEU A 10 -3.82 13.09 3.06
CA LEU A 10 -4.16 12.80 1.67
C LEU A 10 -3.05 12.03 0.97
N ALA A 11 -1.79 12.45 1.13
CA ALA A 11 -0.65 11.73 0.58
C ALA A 11 -0.58 10.29 1.12
N GLY A 12 -0.75 10.09 2.43
CA GLY A 12 -0.79 8.76 3.05
C GLY A 12 -1.88 7.87 2.46
N CYS A 13 -3.10 8.38 2.30
CA CYS A 13 -4.20 7.67 1.65
C CYS A 13 -3.85 7.28 0.21
N VAL A 14 -3.26 8.19 -0.56
CA VAL A 14 -2.86 7.93 -1.95
C VAL A 14 -1.80 6.84 -2.02
N PHE A 15 -0.79 6.85 -1.14
CA PHE A 15 0.24 5.81 -1.08
C PHE A 15 -0.34 4.42 -0.75
N ILE A 16 -1.25 4.35 0.22
CA ILE A 16 -1.95 3.09 0.56
C ILE A 16 -2.76 2.59 -0.64
N LEU A 17 -3.50 3.49 -1.30
CA LEU A 17 -4.32 3.14 -2.47
C LEU A 17 -3.47 2.64 -3.63
N ILE A 18 -2.33 3.28 -3.91
CA ILE A 18 -1.38 2.85 -4.95
C ILE A 18 -0.86 1.44 -4.66
N GLY A 19 -0.43 1.17 -3.42
CA GLY A 19 0.03 -0.15 -3.01
C GLY A 19 -1.06 -1.21 -3.14
N TYR A 20 -2.27 -0.91 -2.65
CA TYR A 20 -3.44 -1.77 -2.77
C TYR A 20 -3.75 -2.12 -4.24
N LEU A 21 -3.87 -1.11 -5.10
CA LEU A 21 -4.18 -1.31 -6.52
C LEU A 21 -3.11 -2.12 -7.24
N ARG A 22 -1.83 -1.91 -6.92
CA ARG A 22 -0.74 -2.71 -7.49
C ARG A 22 -0.80 -4.18 -7.09
N PHE A 23 -1.22 -4.50 -5.87
CA PHE A 23 -1.37 -5.89 -5.42
C PHE A 23 -2.52 -6.63 -6.13
N ILE A 24 -3.62 -5.94 -6.42
CA ILE A 24 -4.79 -6.57 -7.05
C ILE A 24 -4.77 -6.56 -8.59
N THR A 25 -3.82 -5.84 -9.19
CA THR A 25 -3.64 -5.77 -10.65
C THR A 25 -2.58 -6.76 -11.14
N ASP A 26 -2.83 -7.37 -12.29
CA ASP A 26 -1.86 -8.24 -12.97
C ASP A 26 -0.75 -7.42 -13.67
N GLU A 27 0.13 -8.09 -14.41
CA GLU A 27 1.21 -7.45 -15.18
C GLU A 27 0.69 -6.57 -16.34
N LYS A 28 -0.53 -6.82 -16.81
CA LYS A 28 -1.20 -6.04 -17.86
C LYS A 28 -2.03 -4.89 -17.28
N GLY A 29 -1.94 -4.66 -15.97
CA GLY A 29 -2.71 -3.64 -15.26
C GLY A 29 -4.20 -3.98 -15.13
N LYS A 30 -4.60 -5.23 -15.35
CA LYS A 30 -6.00 -5.66 -15.26
C LYS A 30 -6.28 -6.22 -13.87
N VAL A 31 -7.42 -5.86 -13.33
CA VAL A 31 -7.94 -6.43 -12.09
C VAL A 31 -8.72 -7.69 -12.43
N ASN A 32 -8.35 -8.81 -11.82
CA ASN A 32 -9.14 -10.03 -11.96
C ASN A 32 -10.44 -9.89 -11.17
N LEU A 33 -11.57 -9.76 -11.89
CA LEU A 33 -12.91 -9.60 -11.31
C LEU A 33 -13.30 -10.74 -10.34
N ASN A 34 -12.78 -11.95 -10.54
CA ASN A 34 -13.01 -13.07 -9.61
C ASN A 34 -12.30 -12.85 -8.27
N ASN A 35 -11.14 -12.19 -8.30
CA ASN A 35 -10.37 -11.82 -7.12
C ASN A 35 -10.80 -10.47 -6.53
N TYR A 36 -11.59 -9.69 -7.26
CA TYR A 36 -12.08 -8.38 -6.81
C TYR A 36 -13.14 -8.48 -5.70
N ARG A 37 -13.69 -9.67 -5.44
CA ARG A 37 -14.55 -9.90 -4.28
C ARG A 37 -13.78 -9.53 -3.02
N PHE A 38 -14.41 -8.78 -2.11
CA PHE A 38 -13.77 -8.13 -0.96
C PHE A 38 -12.78 -9.03 -0.21
N THR A 39 -13.14 -10.30 0.03
CA THR A 39 -12.28 -11.30 0.69
C THR A 39 -11.11 -11.77 -0.16
N GLY A 40 -11.29 -11.93 -1.48
CA GLY A 40 -10.22 -12.28 -2.42
C GLY A 40 -9.22 -11.13 -2.60
N GLY A 41 -9.71 -9.89 -2.67
CA GLY A 41 -8.86 -8.71 -2.82
C GLY A 41 -8.01 -8.45 -1.57
N LEU A 42 -8.61 -8.58 -0.39
CA LEU A 42 -7.86 -8.51 0.88
C LEU A 42 -6.85 -9.64 1.01
N GLY A 43 -7.21 -10.86 0.61
CA GLY A 43 -6.29 -12.00 0.58
C GLY A 43 -5.05 -11.72 -0.27
N LEU A 44 -5.24 -11.19 -1.49
CA LEU A 44 -4.14 -10.82 -2.38
C LEU A 44 -3.24 -9.72 -1.80
N VAL A 45 -3.84 -8.73 -1.15
CA VAL A 45 -3.09 -7.65 -0.52
C VAL A 45 -2.26 -8.20 0.64
N ILE A 46 -2.83 -9.05 1.51
CA ILE A 46 -2.10 -9.64 2.63
C ILE A 46 -0.97 -10.56 2.13
N SER A 47 -1.24 -11.45 1.18
CA SER A 47 -0.22 -12.33 0.63
C SER A 47 0.88 -11.56 -0.08
N GLY A 48 0.51 -10.55 -0.86
CA GLY A 48 1.44 -9.67 -1.56
C GLY A 48 2.28 -8.83 -0.59
N LEU A 49 1.71 -8.38 0.52
CA LEU A 49 2.41 -7.64 1.56
C LEU A 49 3.45 -8.53 2.26
N LEU A 50 3.08 -9.76 2.63
CA LEU A 50 4.00 -10.73 3.23
C LEU A 50 5.16 -11.06 2.28
N GLN A 51 4.84 -11.37 1.02
CA GLN A 51 5.85 -11.66 0.01
C GLN A 51 6.76 -10.44 -0.25
N GLY A 52 6.18 -9.25 -0.42
CA GLY A 52 6.94 -8.01 -0.63
C GLY A 52 7.82 -7.66 0.57
N THR A 53 7.41 -8.02 1.79
CA THR A 53 8.24 -7.88 2.99
C THR A 53 9.45 -8.81 2.94
N CYS A 54 9.24 -10.10 2.63
CA CYS A 54 10.34 -11.05 2.47
C CYS A 54 11.33 -10.58 1.39
N GLU A 55 10.83 -10.13 0.25
CA GLU A 55 11.65 -9.61 -0.85
C GLU A 55 12.44 -8.36 -0.44
N LEU A 56 11.83 -7.43 0.31
CA LEU A 56 12.54 -6.27 0.87
C LEU A 56 13.69 -6.69 1.79
N PHE A 57 13.49 -7.69 2.66
CA PHE A 57 14.55 -8.21 3.53
C PHE A 57 15.65 -8.94 2.75
N SER A 58 15.31 -9.57 1.63
CA SER A 58 16.26 -10.19 0.72
C SER A 58 16.97 -9.19 -0.21
N GLY A 59 16.55 -7.93 -0.23
CA GLY A 59 17.09 -6.90 -1.12
C GLY A 59 16.52 -6.94 -2.54
N ASP A 60 15.50 -7.76 -2.79
CA ASP A 60 14.84 -7.88 -4.09
C ASP A 60 13.78 -6.81 -4.28
N LEU A 61 14.03 -5.90 -5.23
CA LEU A 61 13.14 -4.79 -5.56
C LEU A 61 12.05 -5.20 -6.57
N SER A 62 11.23 -6.17 -6.20
CA SER A 62 10.11 -6.65 -7.01
C SER A 62 8.90 -5.69 -7.00
N LYS A 63 7.91 -5.93 -7.87
CA LYS A 63 6.60 -5.24 -7.83
C LYS A 63 5.95 -5.33 -6.45
N ASN A 64 6.02 -6.49 -5.79
CA ASN A 64 5.41 -6.71 -4.48
C ASN A 64 6.20 -5.96 -3.40
N ALA A 65 7.53 -5.97 -3.44
CA ALA A 65 8.39 -5.18 -2.56
C ALA A 65 8.07 -3.68 -2.64
N PHE A 66 7.99 -3.11 -3.84
CA PHE A 66 7.62 -1.69 -4.02
C PHE A 66 6.20 -1.38 -3.54
N SER A 67 5.27 -2.32 -3.73
CA SER A 67 3.87 -2.16 -3.30
C SER A 67 3.75 -2.21 -1.77
N ALA A 68 4.47 -3.12 -1.12
CA ALA A 68 4.56 -3.20 0.33
C ALA A 68 5.18 -1.92 0.92
N LEU A 69 6.27 -1.41 0.31
CA LEU A 69 6.92 -0.18 0.72
C LEU A 69 5.97 1.03 0.61
N ALA A 70 5.17 1.13 -0.47
CA ALA A 70 4.17 2.17 -0.61
C ALA A 70 3.10 2.11 0.51
N ILE A 71 2.62 0.92 0.87
CA ILE A 71 1.68 0.76 1.98
C ILE A 71 2.32 1.17 3.32
N TYR A 72 3.55 0.72 3.60
CA TYR A 72 4.24 1.08 4.84
C TYR A 72 4.52 2.58 4.94
N PHE A 73 4.93 3.20 3.84
CA PHE A 73 5.14 4.63 3.80
C PHE A 73 3.83 5.39 4.01
N GLY A 74 2.75 4.97 3.36
CA GLY A 74 1.43 5.58 3.56
C GLY A 74 0.91 5.43 4.99
N ALA A 75 1.08 4.25 5.61
CA ALA A 75 0.73 4.02 7.02
C ALA A 75 1.55 4.89 7.97
N LEU A 76 2.84 5.09 7.67
CA LEU A 76 3.71 5.97 8.42
C LEU A 76 3.24 7.44 8.31
N LEU A 77 2.92 7.92 7.12
CA LEU A 77 2.35 9.27 6.94
C LEU A 77 1.03 9.45 7.70
N PHE A 78 0.19 8.41 7.72
CA PHE A 78 -1.04 8.38 8.51
C PHE A 78 -0.73 8.53 10.01
N TYR A 79 0.22 7.74 10.53
CA TYR A 79 0.66 7.83 11.92
C TYR A 79 1.20 9.22 12.27
N PHE A 80 2.07 9.81 11.45
CA PHE A 80 2.59 11.17 11.65
C PHE A 80 1.46 12.21 11.70
N SER A 81 0.46 12.08 10.83
CA SER A 81 -0.68 13.00 10.74
C SER A 81 -1.58 12.97 11.99
N PHE A 82 -1.67 11.84 12.69
CA PHE A 82 -2.52 11.70 13.89
C PHE A 82 -1.76 11.87 15.20
N SER A 83 -0.50 11.44 15.25
CA SER A 83 0.28 11.38 16.49
C SER A 83 1.15 12.62 16.73
N ILE A 84 1.72 13.21 15.68
CA ILE A 84 2.75 14.26 15.79
C ILE A 84 2.20 15.64 15.43
N LEU A 85 1.33 15.72 14.42
CA LEU A 85 0.71 16.96 13.95
C LEU A 85 -0.54 17.39 14.74
N LYS A 86 -0.55 17.12 16.04
CA LYS A 86 -1.68 17.44 16.93
C LYS A 86 -1.81 18.94 17.18
#